data_AF-A0A967K0R2-F1
#
_entry.id   AF-A0A967K0R2-F1
#
_cell.length_a   1.000
_cell.length_b   1.000
_cell.length_c   1.000
_cell.angle_alpha   90.00
_cell.angle_beta   90.00
_cell.angle_gamma   90.00
#
_symmetry.space_group_name_H-M   'P 1'
#
loop_
_entity.id
_entity.type
_entity.pdbx_description
1 polymer ?
#
loop_
_entity_poly.entity_id
_entity_poly.type
_entity_poly.pdbx_seq_one_letter_code
_entity_poly.pdbx_strand_id
1 'polypeptide(L)' 'EPGSRSWVGARGLMQIMPRTARQVGVTGDLGDPETNIRAGVRYLDWLRDRFEEDLSVQDRMWFTLAAYNAGAGHVRDA' A
#
# COMPACT_ATOMS: atom_id res chain seq x y z
N GLU A 1 -6.53 -12.32 7.81
CA GLU A 1 -6.35 -13.69 7.28
C GLU A 1 -6.00 -13.67 5.79
N PRO A 2 -5.23 -14.64 5.27
CA PRO A 2 -4.81 -14.67 3.86
C PRO A 2 -5.96 -14.62 2.85
N GLY A 3 -7.07 -15.33 3.09
CA GLY A 3 -8.25 -15.30 2.21
C GLY A 3 -9.20 -14.13 2.44
N SER A 4 -8.87 -13.19 3.32
CA SER A 4 -9.82 -12.14 3.72
C SER A 4 -10.14 -11.18 2.56
N ARG A 5 -11.41 -10.77 2.49
CA ARG A 5 -11.89 -9.77 1.54
C ARG A 5 -12.75 -8.76 2.28
N SER A 6 -12.40 -7.48 2.21
CA SER A 6 -13.21 -6.42 2.80
C SER A 6 -14.45 -6.14 1.95
N TRP A 7 -15.43 -5.46 2.55
CA TRP A 7 -16.65 -5.02 1.86
C TRP A 7 -16.34 -4.13 0.64
N VAL A 8 -15.33 -3.26 0.72
CA VAL A 8 -14.87 -2.42 -0.41
C VAL A 8 -14.01 -3.17 -1.43
N GLY A 9 -13.69 -4.44 -1.19
CA GLY A 9 -12.97 -5.30 -2.14
C GLY A 9 -11.44 -5.36 -1.97
N ALA A 10 -10.90 -4.85 -0.87
CA ALA A 10 -9.52 -5.11 -0.48
C ALA A 10 -9.31 -6.60 -0.18
N ARG A 11 -8.14 -7.15 -0.47
CA ARG A 11 -7.85 -8.60 -0.35
C ARG A 11 -6.59 -8.90 0.45
N GLY A 12 -6.62 -10.03 1.16
CA GLY A 12 -5.47 -10.68 1.77
C GLY A 12 -4.85 -9.96 2.96
N LEU A 13 -3.70 -10.44 3.42
CA LEU A 13 -3.07 -10.02 4.67
C LEU A 13 -2.86 -8.50 4.80
N MET A 14 -2.38 -7.87 3.73
CA MET A 14 -2.09 -6.44 3.66
C MET A 14 -3.28 -5.61 3.15
N GLN A 15 -4.44 -6.23 2.92
CA GLN A 15 -5.66 -5.56 2.46
C GLN A 15 -5.43 -4.70 1.21
N ILE A 16 -4.89 -5.33 0.15
CA ILE A 16 -4.56 -4.65 -1.09
C ILE A 16 -5.76 -4.64 -2.04
N MET A 17 -6.03 -3.48 -2.62
CA MET A 17 -7.00 -3.35 -3.71
C MET A 17 -6.44 -3.98 -4.99
N PRO A 18 -7.24 -4.72 -5.79
CA PRO A 18 -6.77 -5.28 -7.06
C PRO A 18 -6.19 -4.25 -8.03
N ARG A 19 -6.71 -3.01 -8.00
CA ARG A 19 -6.15 -1.89 -8.79
C ARG A 19 -4.75 -1.50 -8.31
N THR A 20 -4.54 -1.44 -7.00
CA THR A 20 -3.24 -1.11 -6.39
C THR A 20 -2.19 -2.15 -6.75
N ALA A 21 -2.52 -3.45 -6.68
CA ALA A 21 -1.59 -4.51 -7.08
C ALA A 21 -1.13 -4.35 -8.54
N ARG A 22 -2.07 -4.07 -9.46
CA ARG A 22 -1.75 -3.81 -10.87
C ARG A 22 -0.87 -2.57 -11.07
N GLN A 23 -1.12 -1.51 -10.31
CA GLN A 23 -0.36 -0.27 -10.37
C GLN A 23 1.12 -0.48 -10.03
N VAL A 24 1.43 -1.43 -9.15
CA VAL A 24 2.80 -1.78 -8.76
C VAL A 24 3.35 -3.03 -9.48
N GLY A 25 2.66 -3.45 -10.55
CA GLY A 25 3.08 -4.55 -11.42
C GLY A 25 3.05 -5.93 -10.76
N VAL A 26 2.21 -6.13 -9.73
CA VAL A 26 2.00 -7.45 -9.12
C VAL A 26 0.72 -8.05 -9.66
N THR A 27 0.86 -9.24 -10.23
CA THR A 27 -0.23 -10.08 -10.74
C THR A 27 -0.28 -11.39 -9.96
N GLY A 28 -1.45 -12.02 -9.90
CA GLY A 28 -1.64 -13.28 -9.18
C GLY A 28 -2.83 -13.20 -8.23
N ASP A 29 -3.01 -14.25 -7.44
CA ASP A 29 -4.05 -14.29 -6.42
C ASP A 29 -3.64 -13.47 -5.20
N LEU A 30 -4.42 -12.42 -4.88
CA LEU A 30 -4.19 -11.62 -3.67
C LEU A 30 -4.60 -12.34 -2.38
N GLY A 31 -5.25 -13.51 -2.47
CA GLY A 31 -5.46 -14.42 -1.33
C GLY A 31 -4.21 -15.22 -0.93
N ASP A 32 -3.24 -15.35 -1.84
CA ASP A 32 -1.94 -15.95 -1.55
C ASP A 32 -1.09 -14.98 -0.70
N PRO A 33 -0.61 -15.39 0.49
CA PRO A 33 0.20 -14.54 1.36
C PRO A 33 1.40 -13.90 0.68
N GLU A 34 2.13 -14.67 -0.14
CA GLU A 34 3.37 -14.19 -0.76
C GLU A 34 3.07 -13.11 -1.80
N THR A 35 2.10 -13.36 -2.68
CA THR A 35 1.64 -12.39 -3.68
C THR A 35 1.11 -11.12 -3.01
N ASN A 36 0.33 -11.27 -1.93
CA ASN A 36 -0.26 -10.15 -1.21
C ASN A 36 0.79 -9.28 -0.51
N ILE A 37 1.76 -9.90 0.18
CA ILE A 37 2.86 -9.19 0.84
C ILE A 37 3.73 -8.47 -0.19
N ARG A 38 4.04 -9.13 -1.31
CA ARG A 38 4.80 -8.51 -2.40
C ARG A 38 4.10 -7.28 -2.96
N ALA A 39 2.78 -7.34 -3.16
CA ALA A 39 2.00 -6.19 -3.61
C ALA A 39 2.01 -5.05 -2.58
N GLY A 40 1.83 -5.35 -1.30
CA GLY A 40 1.80 -4.33 -0.25
C GLY A 40 3.15 -3.67 0.00
N VAL A 41 4.25 -4.43 0.01
CA VAL A 41 5.60 -3.87 0.13
C VAL A 41 5.95 -2.98 -1.06
N ARG A 42 5.65 -3.40 -2.30
CA ARG A 42 5.85 -2.54 -3.48
C ARG A 42 4.98 -1.30 -3.45
N TYR A 43 3.79 -1.38 -2.88
CA TYR A 43 2.93 -0.20 -2.73
C TYR A 43 3.42 0.77 -1.66
N LEU A 44 3.95 0.26 -0.53
CA LEU A 44 4.63 1.10 0.47
C LEU A 44 5.84 1.81 -0.13
N ASP A 45 6.65 1.10 -0.92
CA ASP A 45 7.80 1.69 -1.63
C ASP A 45 7.36 2.80 -2.60
N TRP A 46 6.34 2.50 -3.41
CA TRP A 46 5.72 3.47 -4.32
C TRP A 46 5.17 4.71 -3.59
N LEU A 47 4.59 4.54 -2.40
CA LEU A 47 4.12 5.66 -1.58
C LEU A 47 5.28 6.47 -0.98
N ARG A 48 6.32 5.79 -0.49
CA ARG A 48 7.50 6.44 0.09
C ARG A 48 8.20 7.36 -0.92
N ASP A 49 8.26 6.97 -2.18
CA ASP A 49 8.87 7.75 -3.28
C ASP A 49 8.07 9.01 -3.64
N ARG A 50 6.89 9.22 -3.03
CA ARG A 50 6.02 10.38 -3.23
C ARG A 50 6.16 11.44 -2.16
N PHE A 51 6.93 11.19 -1.11
CA PHE A 51 7.21 12.16 -0.06
C PHE A 51 8.62 12.70 -0.21
N GLU A 52 8.82 13.95 0.20
CA GLU A 52 10.06 14.69 0.00
C GLU A 52 11.26 13.98 0.65
N GLU A 53 12.43 14.10 0.02
CA GLU A 53 13.64 13.40 0.45
C GLU A 53 14.36 14.08 1.63
N ASP A 54 14.04 15.34 1.90
CA ASP A 54 14.55 16.14 3.02
C ASP A 54 13.83 15.86 4.34
N LEU A 55 12.68 15.18 4.29
CA LEU A 55 12.03 14.61 5.47
C LEU A 55 12.96 13.64 6.19
N SER A 56 12.92 13.66 7.52
CA SER A 56 13.59 12.63 8.31
C SER A 56 13.05 11.25 7.92
N VAL A 57 13.89 10.21 8.06
CA VAL A 57 13.47 8.82 7.79
C VAL A 57 12.21 8.44 8.57
N GLN A 58 12.08 8.94 9.80
CA GLN A 58 10.92 8.69 10.66
C GLN A 58 9.67 9.37 10.10
N ASP A 59 9.74 10.66 9.75
CA ASP A 59 8.60 11.40 9.23
C ASP A 59 8.15 10.83 7.88
N ARG A 60 9.11 10.53 6.99
CA ARG A 60 8.81 9.89 5.70
C ARG A 60 8.12 8.54 5.88
N MET A 61 8.51 7.76 6.89
CA MET A 61 7.82 6.52 7.25
C MET A 61 6.39 6.80 7.74
N TRP A 62 6.18 7.79 8.61
CA TRP A 62 4.84 8.14 9.10
C TRP A 62 3.91 8.61 7.99
N PHE A 63 4.39 9.48 7.10
CA PHE A 63 3.62 9.91 5.93
C PHE A 63 3.30 8.75 4.99
N THR A 64 4.24 7.84 4.78
CA THR A 64 4.03 6.62 3.97
C THR A 64 2.91 5.75 4.56
N LEU A 65 2.94 5.52 5.88
CA LEU A 65 1.91 4.74 6.58
C LEU A 65 0.55 5.45 6.58
N ALA A 66 0.54 6.76 6.81
CA ALA A 66 -0.68 7.57 6.73
C ALA A 66 -1.29 7.47 5.32
N ALA A 67 -0.48 7.59 4.28
CA ALA A 67 -0.92 7.53 2.89
C ALA A 67 -1.35 6.12 2.46
N TYR A 68 -0.79 5.09 3.07
CA TYR A 68 -1.23 3.71 2.86
C TYR A 68 -2.68 3.52 3.31
N ASN A 69 -3.07 4.17 4.42
CA ASN A 69 -4.43 4.09 4.97
C ASN A 69 -5.40 5.11 4.36
N ALA A 70 -5.01 6.38 4.28
CA ALA A 70 -5.88 7.50 3.91
C ALA A 70 -5.76 7.92 2.43
N GLY A 71 -4.73 7.46 1.72
CA GLY A 71 -4.39 7.89 0.36
C GLY A 71 -3.42 9.07 0.32
N ALA A 72 -2.48 9.05 -0.62
CA ALA A 72 -1.41 10.05 -0.72
C ALA A 72 -1.89 11.48 -1.03
N GLY A 73 -3.02 11.64 -1.74
CA GLY A 73 -3.59 12.97 -2.01
C GLY A 73 -4.02 13.66 -0.72
N HIS A 74 -4.85 12.98 0.08
CA HIS A 74 -5.33 13.51 1.36
C HIS A 74 -4.21 13.83 2.35
N VAL A 75 -3.13 13.06 2.34
CA VAL A 75 -1.99 13.31 3.25
C VAL A 75 -1.13 14.50 2.81
N ARG A 76 -1.08 14.82 1.51
CA ARG A 76 -0.37 16.01 1.01
C ARG A 76 -1.18 17.30 1.16
N ASP A 77 -2.50 17.20 1.15
CA ASP A 77 -3.40 18.34 1.26
C ASP A 77 -3.63 18.79 2.72
N ALA A 78 -3.23 17.96 3.69
CA ALA A 78 -3.38 18.19 5.13
C ALA A 78 -2.24 19.03 5.71
#